data_AF-A0A7V4FYN4-F1
#
_entry.id   AF-A0A7V4FYN4-F1
#
_cell.length_a   1.000
_cell.length_b   1.000
_cell.length_c   1.000
_cell.angle_alpha   90.00
_cell.angle_beta   90.00
_cell.angle_gamma   90.00
#
_symmetry.space_group_name_H-M   'P 1'
#
loop_
_entity.id
_entity.type
_entity.pdbx_description
1 polymer ?
#
loop_
_entity_poly.entity_id
_entity_poly.type
_entity_poly.pdbx_seq_one_letter_code
_entity_poly.pdbx_strand_id
1 'polypeptide(L)'
;MSRATKAYTRFIGVDLGGGKGKKTALAVLERNKTGVTVMALHPLRDEAPLYDANLVATIKALGQGAMVCVDAPLTLPPCMRCQVIPCPGQEMCVDPEFVLLRDLSESKAVPRRRSRKPIVTPYTQRATEAYLLHRRGIQPREALGQGMGPLTARACHLVRLLAGDFHLNDSLIEVFPRATLELLGFRDPYKKRVDKRIEILARLRDISFAPGVWREECRQSDHIFDAVICAYTGYLRIRDGWPIWSECAVLPSVAGWIWVPPAEDETADSAGVAMP
;
A
#
# COMPACT_ATOMS: atom_id res chain seq x y z
N MET A 1 1.19 -18.78 20.30
CA MET A 1 2.46 -18.15 20.76
C MET A 1 2.45 -16.69 20.35
N SER A 2 2.32 -15.77 21.32
CA SER A 2 2.28 -14.32 21.07
C SER A 2 3.57 -13.89 20.37
N ARG A 3 3.47 -13.55 19.08
CA ARG A 3 4.57 -13.03 18.27
C ARG A 3 4.82 -11.61 18.79
N ALA A 4 5.83 -11.44 19.64
CA ALA A 4 6.30 -10.13 20.06
C ALA A 4 6.41 -9.26 18.80
N THR A 5 5.60 -8.20 18.72
CA THR A 5 5.58 -7.29 17.59
C THR A 5 7.01 -6.82 17.39
N LYS A 6 7.63 -7.19 16.26
CA LYS A 6 8.93 -6.63 15.90
C LYS A 6 8.78 -5.12 15.99
N ALA A 7 9.53 -4.49 16.89
CA ALA A 7 9.49 -3.05 17.06
C ALA A 7 10.20 -2.42 15.86
N TYR A 8 9.50 -2.29 14.74
CA TYR A 8 10.00 -1.56 13.58
C TYR A 8 10.26 -0.11 14.02
N THR A 9 11.53 0.29 14.00
CA THR A 9 11.95 1.65 14.31
C THR A 9 12.22 2.45 13.03
N ARG A 10 12.31 1.77 11.87
CA ARG A 10 12.57 2.38 10.57
C ARG A 10 11.48 2.01 9.58
N PHE A 11 11.03 3.00 8.83
CA PHE A 11 9.98 2.89 7.82
C PHE A 11 10.50 3.43 6.49
N ILE A 12 10.49 2.60 5.47
CA ILE A 12 10.93 2.91 4.12
C ILE A 12 9.70 3.01 3.27
N GLY A 13 9.42 4.19 2.74
CA GLY A 13 8.29 4.42 1.85
C GLY A 13 8.77 4.50 0.41
N VAL A 14 8.04 3.87 -0.51
CA VAL A 14 8.39 3.79 -1.93
C VAL A 14 7.18 4.19 -2.77
N ASP A 15 7.26 5.32 -3.46
CA ASP A 15 6.37 5.59 -4.59
C ASP A 15 7.01 4.96 -5.84
N LEU A 16 6.48 3.82 -6.28
CA LEU A 16 7.11 3.03 -7.33
C LEU A 16 6.73 3.57 -8.71
N GLY A 17 7.74 3.88 -9.54
CA GLY A 17 7.49 4.30 -10.92
C GLY A 17 6.94 3.17 -11.82
N GLY A 18 6.41 3.51 -12.98
CA GLY A 18 6.04 2.52 -14.01
C GLY A 18 7.25 1.78 -14.60
N GLY A 19 7.06 1.08 -15.73
CA GLY A 19 8.04 0.12 -16.29
C GLY A 19 9.48 0.59 -16.45
N LYS A 20 9.74 1.89 -16.66
CA LYS A 20 11.11 2.44 -16.78
C LYS A 20 11.69 2.99 -15.47
N GLY A 21 10.95 3.01 -14.36
CA GLY A 21 11.45 3.42 -13.03
C GLY A 21 11.89 4.87 -12.84
N LYS A 22 11.83 5.73 -13.86
CA LYS A 22 12.31 7.13 -13.81
C LYS A 22 11.67 8.02 -12.73
N LYS A 23 10.51 7.62 -12.23
CA LYS A 23 9.70 8.37 -11.26
C LYS A 23 9.64 7.69 -9.90
N THR A 24 10.44 6.64 -9.69
CA THR A 24 10.51 5.97 -8.40
C THR A 24 11.14 6.91 -7.38
N ALA A 25 10.48 7.06 -6.23
CA ALA A 25 11.00 7.81 -5.10
C ALA A 25 10.98 6.94 -3.84
N LEU A 26 11.88 7.25 -2.92
CA LEU A 26 12.06 6.55 -1.66
C LEU A 26 12.21 7.57 -0.53
N ALA A 27 11.57 7.32 0.61
CA ALA A 27 11.75 8.08 1.83
C ALA A 27 12.09 7.14 2.98
N VAL A 28 13.00 7.56 3.86
CA VAL A 28 13.36 6.83 5.08
C VAL A 28 12.91 7.65 6.27
N LEU A 29 12.04 7.08 7.10
CA LEU A 29 11.57 7.65 8.35
C LEU A 29 12.06 6.79 9.52
N GLU A 30 12.47 7.43 10.60
CA GLU A 30 12.83 6.75 11.85
C GLU A 30 11.94 7.20 12.99
N ARG A 31 11.46 6.24 13.78
CA ARG A 31 10.63 6.48 14.97
C ARG A 31 11.43 7.23 16.02
N ASN A 32 10.84 8.28 16.56
CA ASN A 32 11.33 9.00 17.72
C ASN A 32 10.29 8.94 18.87
N LYS A 33 10.52 9.68 19.95
CA LYS A 33 9.64 9.63 21.15
C LYS A 33 8.22 10.13 20.88
N THR A 34 8.04 11.06 19.95
CA THR A 34 6.78 11.79 19.72
C THR A 34 6.17 11.51 18.36
N GLY A 35 6.82 10.71 17.51
CA GLY A 35 6.49 10.61 16.10
C GLY A 35 7.55 9.89 15.28
N VAL A 36 7.77 10.41 14.07
CA VAL A 36 8.79 9.97 13.12
C VAL A 36 9.57 11.16 12.57
N THR A 37 10.85 10.93 12.28
CA THR A 37 11.73 11.90 11.63
C THR A 37 12.05 11.39 10.23
N VAL A 38 11.86 12.22 9.20
CA VAL A 38 12.35 11.97 7.84
C VAL A 38 13.88 12.09 7.84
N MET A 39 14.56 10.97 7.63
CA MET A 39 16.02 10.83 7.68
C MET A 39 16.67 10.94 6.30
N ALA A 40 15.98 10.49 5.25
CA ALA A 40 16.49 10.57 3.88
C ALA A 40 15.34 10.62 2.87
N LEU A 41 15.60 11.27 1.74
CA LEU A 41 14.71 11.37 0.58
C LEU A 41 15.53 11.08 -0.68
N HIS A 42 15.01 10.23 -1.56
CA HIS A 42 15.66 9.86 -2.80
C HIS A 42 14.66 9.76 -3.97
N PRO A 43 15.09 10.00 -5.21
CA PRO A 43 16.36 10.63 -5.55
C PRO A 43 16.35 12.13 -5.16
N LEU A 44 17.48 12.65 -4.69
CA LEU A 44 17.67 14.10 -4.59
C LEU A 44 17.90 14.70 -5.99
N ARG A 45 17.90 16.04 -6.06
CA ARG A 45 18.25 16.76 -7.29
C ARG A 45 19.62 16.30 -7.78
N ASP A 46 19.70 15.95 -9.07
CA ASP A 46 20.89 15.44 -9.77
C ASP A 46 21.33 14.00 -9.42
N GLU A 47 20.60 13.29 -8.54
CA GLU A 47 20.83 11.86 -8.34
C GLU A 47 20.29 11.03 -9.52
N ALA A 48 20.94 9.90 -9.77
CA ALA A 48 20.44 8.94 -10.76
C ALA A 48 19.06 8.40 -10.35
N PRO A 49 18.15 8.16 -11.31
CA PRO A 49 16.86 7.56 -11.00
C PRO A 49 16.98 6.23 -10.26
N LEU A 50 16.06 5.97 -9.34
CA LEU A 50 15.95 4.71 -8.61
C LEU A 50 15.35 3.60 -9.50
N TYR A 51 16.18 3.04 -10.38
CA TYR A 51 15.90 1.78 -11.08
C TYR A 51 16.00 0.59 -10.13
N ASP A 52 15.50 -0.58 -10.55
CA ASP A 52 15.30 -1.75 -9.67
C ASP A 52 16.56 -2.18 -8.91
N ALA A 53 17.72 -2.24 -9.58
CA ALA A 53 18.97 -2.63 -8.93
C ALA A 53 19.37 -1.67 -7.80
N ASN A 54 19.32 -0.35 -8.07
CA ASN A 54 19.65 0.67 -7.08
C ASN A 54 18.61 0.71 -5.97
N LEU A 55 17.31 0.62 -6.30
CA LEU A 55 16.23 0.58 -5.31
C LEU A 55 16.40 -0.59 -4.34
N VAL A 56 16.64 -1.79 -4.86
CA VAL A 56 16.82 -3.00 -4.04
C VAL A 56 18.08 -2.91 -3.19
N ALA A 57 19.19 -2.44 -3.76
CA ALA A 57 20.43 -2.23 -3.01
C ALA A 57 20.23 -1.23 -1.85
N THR A 58 19.56 -0.11 -2.11
CA THR A 58 19.23 0.90 -1.09
C THR A 58 18.35 0.32 0.01
N ILE A 59 17.27 -0.40 -0.35
CA ILE A 59 16.38 -1.03 0.64
C ILE A 59 17.14 -2.03 1.52
N LYS A 60 17.99 -2.88 0.92
CA LYS A 60 18.79 -3.87 1.65
C LYS A 60 19.85 -3.22 2.56
N ALA A 61 20.48 -2.15 2.11
CA ALA A 61 21.49 -1.42 2.88
C ALA A 61 20.90 -0.77 4.15
N LEU A 62 19.61 -0.40 4.13
CA LEU A 62 18.91 0.16 5.29
C LEU A 62 18.60 -0.91 6.38
N GLY A 63 18.86 -2.18 6.09
CA GLY A 63 19.04 -3.25 7.09
C GLY A 63 17.78 -3.93 7.59
N GLN A 64 18.00 -4.98 8.40
CA GLN A 64 16.95 -5.75 9.06
C GLN A 64 16.26 -4.92 10.15
N GLY A 65 14.94 -5.08 10.31
CA GLY A 65 14.14 -4.32 11.26
C GLY A 65 13.50 -3.04 10.68
N ALA A 66 13.66 -2.80 9.38
CA ALA A 66 12.86 -1.84 8.64
C ALA A 66 11.54 -2.45 8.13
N MET A 67 10.51 -1.62 8.01
CA MET A 67 9.30 -1.93 7.26
C MET A 67 9.33 -1.18 5.93
N VAL A 68 9.07 -1.87 4.83
CA VAL A 68 8.98 -1.30 3.49
C VAL A 68 7.51 -1.16 3.09
N CYS A 69 7.11 0.06 2.72
CA CYS A 69 5.74 0.44 2.38
C CYS A 69 5.72 0.94 0.94
N VAL A 70 5.01 0.26 0.04
CA VAL A 70 5.06 0.52 -1.40
C VAL A 70 3.71 0.97 -1.95
N ASP A 71 3.66 2.11 -2.65
CA ASP A 71 2.50 2.56 -3.45
C ASP A 71 2.45 1.81 -4.80
N ALA A 72 2.24 0.50 -4.74
CA ALA A 72 2.00 -0.33 -5.92
C ALA A 72 1.40 -1.69 -5.55
N PRO A 73 0.62 -2.32 -6.46
CA PRO A 73 0.14 -3.68 -6.31
C PRO A 73 1.28 -4.70 -6.13
N LEU A 74 1.50 -5.18 -4.91
CA LEU A 74 2.57 -6.15 -4.59
C LEU A 74 2.20 -7.57 -5.01
N THR A 75 0.94 -7.81 -5.38
CA THR A 75 0.43 -9.11 -5.78
C THR A 75 -0.41 -9.01 -7.05
N LEU A 76 -0.44 -10.09 -7.81
CA LEU A 76 -1.30 -10.22 -8.99
C LEU A 76 -2.75 -10.53 -8.59
N PRO A 77 -3.74 -10.18 -9.42
CA PRO A 77 -5.14 -10.63 -9.29
C PRO A 77 -5.26 -12.15 -9.13
N PRO A 78 -6.30 -12.66 -8.44
CA PRO A 78 -6.44 -14.08 -8.10
C PRO A 78 -6.40 -14.99 -9.34
N CYS A 79 -7.08 -14.64 -10.44
CA CYS A 79 -7.06 -15.45 -11.66
C CYS A 79 -5.67 -15.51 -12.33
N MET A 80 -4.82 -14.49 -12.13
CA MET A 80 -3.46 -14.46 -12.67
C MET A 80 -2.45 -15.24 -11.81
N ARG A 81 -2.85 -15.64 -10.59
CA ARG A 81 -2.06 -16.49 -9.68
C ARG A 81 -2.55 -17.94 -9.66
N CYS A 82 -3.77 -18.19 -10.13
CA CYS A 82 -4.41 -19.51 -10.14
C CYS A 82 -3.60 -20.53 -10.94
N GLN A 83 -3.43 -21.73 -10.36
CA GLN A 83 -2.73 -22.85 -10.99
C GLN A 83 -3.67 -23.98 -11.44
N VAL A 84 -4.98 -23.82 -11.26
CA VAL A 84 -5.98 -24.84 -11.60
C VAL A 84 -6.14 -24.95 -13.12
N ILE A 85 -5.89 -26.14 -13.66
CA ILE A 85 -6.01 -26.45 -15.09
C ILE A 85 -6.82 -27.75 -15.25
N PRO A 86 -7.94 -27.74 -16.01
CA PRO A 86 -8.59 -26.59 -16.62
C PRO A 86 -9.26 -25.68 -15.58
N CYS A 87 -9.27 -24.37 -15.81
CA CYS A 87 -10.01 -23.43 -14.98
C CYS A 87 -11.52 -23.75 -15.06
N PRO A 88 -12.24 -23.87 -13.93
CA PRO A 88 -13.66 -24.22 -13.93
C PRO A 88 -14.58 -23.07 -14.38
N GLY A 89 -14.02 -21.87 -14.64
CA GLY A 89 -14.79 -20.66 -14.91
C GLY A 89 -15.24 -19.95 -13.63
N GLN A 90 -15.70 -18.69 -13.77
CA GLN A 90 -16.03 -17.83 -12.62
C GLN A 90 -17.25 -18.31 -11.82
N GLU A 91 -18.23 -18.95 -12.47
CA GLU A 91 -19.44 -19.43 -11.80
C GLU A 91 -19.15 -20.53 -10.78
N MET A 92 -18.19 -21.40 -11.11
CA MET A 92 -17.80 -22.57 -10.31
C MET A 92 -16.48 -22.38 -9.55
N CYS A 93 -15.91 -21.17 -9.57
CA CYS A 93 -14.64 -20.88 -8.93
C CYS A 93 -14.80 -20.83 -7.41
N VAL A 94 -13.95 -21.58 -6.70
CA VAL A 94 -13.91 -21.66 -5.24
C VAL A 94 -12.67 -20.99 -4.63
N ASP A 95 -11.89 -20.26 -5.43
CA ASP A 95 -10.75 -19.49 -4.92
C ASP A 95 -11.24 -18.47 -3.87
N PRO A 96 -10.71 -18.49 -2.62
CA PRO A 96 -11.23 -17.65 -1.55
C PRO A 96 -11.17 -16.15 -1.84
N GLU A 97 -10.10 -15.67 -2.49
CA GLU A 97 -9.99 -14.25 -2.84
C GLU A 97 -11.01 -13.88 -3.92
N PHE A 98 -11.21 -14.74 -4.91
CA PHE A 98 -12.22 -14.51 -5.94
C PHE A 98 -13.65 -14.49 -5.35
N VAL A 99 -13.98 -15.43 -4.47
CA VAL A 99 -15.29 -15.45 -3.79
C VAL A 99 -15.51 -14.15 -3.03
N LEU A 100 -14.53 -13.72 -2.23
CA LEU A 100 -14.61 -12.46 -1.49
C LEU A 100 -14.74 -11.23 -2.42
N LEU A 101 -13.98 -11.19 -3.52
CA LEU A 101 -14.07 -10.12 -4.51
C LEU A 101 -15.50 -10.01 -5.07
N ARG A 102 -16.12 -11.15 -5.42
CA ARG A 102 -17.51 -11.19 -5.90
C ARG A 102 -18.48 -10.66 -4.84
N ASP A 103 -18.39 -11.17 -3.62
CA ASP A 103 -19.30 -10.83 -2.52
C ASP A 103 -19.23 -9.32 -2.19
N LEU A 104 -18.02 -8.75 -2.15
CA LEU A 104 -17.81 -7.32 -1.93
C LEU A 104 -18.46 -6.45 -3.01
N SER A 105 -18.37 -6.87 -4.28
CA SER A 105 -18.91 -6.11 -5.41
C SER A 105 -20.41 -6.27 -5.60
N GLU A 106 -21.01 -7.36 -5.12
CA GLU A 106 -22.47 -7.57 -5.15
C GLU A 106 -23.20 -6.81 -4.04
N SER A 107 -22.58 -6.66 -2.86
CA SER A 107 -23.18 -6.06 -1.65
C SER A 107 -23.69 -4.61 -1.79
N LYS A 108 -23.31 -3.88 -2.87
CA LYS A 108 -23.74 -2.51 -3.16
C LYS A 108 -24.19 -2.31 -4.61
N ALA A 109 -24.70 -3.35 -5.28
CA ALA A 109 -25.33 -3.16 -6.58
C ALA A 109 -26.55 -2.23 -6.44
N VAL A 110 -26.33 -0.92 -6.60
CA VAL A 110 -27.35 0.06 -7.02
C VAL A 110 -28.11 -0.59 -8.18
N PRO A 111 -29.45 -0.50 -8.27
CA PRO A 111 -30.19 -1.12 -9.37
C PRO A 111 -29.78 -0.47 -10.70
N ARG A 112 -28.70 -0.97 -11.29
CA ARG A 112 -28.13 -0.49 -12.53
C ARG A 112 -28.95 -1.12 -13.64
N ARG A 113 -29.63 -0.26 -14.39
CA ARG A 113 -30.19 -0.58 -15.72
C ARG A 113 -29.21 -1.50 -16.45
N ARG A 114 -29.60 -2.77 -16.64
CA ARG A 114 -28.98 -3.81 -17.50
C ARG A 114 -27.63 -3.41 -18.11
N SER A 115 -26.60 -3.25 -17.27
CA SER A 115 -25.24 -3.09 -17.78
C SER A 115 -24.77 -4.48 -18.16
N ARG A 116 -24.49 -4.70 -19.45
CA ARG A 116 -23.90 -5.97 -19.95
C ARG A 116 -22.45 -6.18 -19.48
N LYS A 117 -21.87 -5.24 -18.73
CA LYS A 117 -20.49 -5.33 -18.26
C LYS A 117 -20.41 -6.26 -17.04
N PRO A 118 -19.36 -7.09 -16.93
CA PRO A 118 -19.10 -7.88 -15.72
C PRO A 118 -19.07 -7.00 -14.47
N ILE A 119 -19.58 -7.53 -13.35
CA ILE A 119 -19.57 -6.86 -12.04
C ILE A 119 -18.13 -6.80 -11.51
N VAL A 120 -17.36 -7.87 -11.73
CA VAL A 120 -15.96 -8.01 -11.34
C VAL A 120 -15.12 -8.49 -12.53
N THR A 121 -13.84 -8.12 -12.52
CA THR A 121 -12.84 -8.60 -13.49
C THR A 121 -11.66 -9.20 -12.72
N PRO A 122 -11.73 -10.49 -12.31
CA PRO A 122 -10.78 -11.10 -11.37
C PRO A 122 -9.38 -11.35 -11.93
N TYR A 123 -9.19 -11.08 -13.22
CA TYR A 123 -7.90 -11.05 -13.90
C TYR A 123 -7.28 -9.63 -13.93
N THR A 124 -8.01 -8.58 -13.53
CA THR A 124 -7.47 -7.23 -13.31
C THR A 124 -7.60 -6.70 -11.90
N GLN A 125 -8.57 -7.20 -11.13
CA GLN A 125 -8.95 -6.71 -9.80
C GLN A 125 -8.59 -7.71 -8.69
N ARG A 126 -8.32 -7.18 -7.50
CA ARG A 126 -8.12 -7.94 -6.24
C ARG A 126 -9.24 -7.66 -5.25
N ALA A 127 -9.45 -8.57 -4.29
CA ALA A 127 -10.47 -8.36 -3.25
C ALA A 127 -10.22 -7.10 -2.41
N THR A 128 -8.95 -6.77 -2.12
CA THR A 128 -8.57 -5.55 -1.39
C THR A 128 -8.99 -4.26 -2.11
N GLU A 129 -9.04 -4.26 -3.44
CA GLU A 129 -9.46 -3.11 -4.23
C GLU A 129 -10.99 -2.93 -4.18
N ALA A 130 -11.73 -4.05 -4.31
CA ALA A 130 -13.17 -4.05 -4.12
C ALA A 130 -13.56 -3.64 -2.70
N TYR A 131 -12.79 -4.04 -1.69
CA TYR A 131 -12.98 -3.61 -0.31
C TYR A 131 -12.85 -2.08 -0.17
N LEU A 132 -11.74 -1.50 -0.63
CA LEU A 132 -11.54 -0.05 -0.57
C LEU A 132 -12.67 0.71 -1.29
N LEU A 133 -13.08 0.23 -2.47
CA LEU A 133 -14.14 0.87 -3.23
C LEU A 133 -15.50 0.75 -2.56
N HIS A 134 -15.94 -0.47 -2.24
CA HIS A 134 -17.32 -0.73 -1.85
C HIS A 134 -17.57 -0.54 -0.36
N ARG A 135 -16.59 -0.86 0.50
CA ARG A 135 -16.70 -0.65 1.95
C ARG A 135 -16.22 0.73 2.36
N ARG A 136 -15.10 1.19 1.81
CA ARG A 136 -14.47 2.45 2.24
C ARG A 136 -14.80 3.66 1.37
N GLY A 137 -15.42 3.47 0.20
CA GLY A 137 -15.77 4.56 -0.72
C GLY A 137 -14.56 5.20 -1.40
N ILE A 138 -13.37 4.59 -1.27
CA ILE A 138 -12.11 5.10 -1.82
C ILE A 138 -11.84 4.36 -3.12
N GLN A 139 -11.59 5.09 -4.21
CA GLN A 139 -11.32 4.47 -5.51
C GLN A 139 -9.84 4.09 -5.63
N PRO A 140 -9.46 2.79 -5.54
CA PRO A 140 -8.10 2.35 -5.81
C PRO A 140 -7.86 2.25 -7.32
N ARG A 141 -6.59 2.08 -7.70
CA ARG A 141 -6.21 1.61 -9.03
C ARG A 141 -6.23 0.08 -9.04
N GLU A 142 -6.89 -0.51 -10.02
CA GLU A 142 -6.92 -1.96 -10.19
C GLU A 142 -5.53 -2.49 -10.53
N ALA A 143 -5.13 -3.63 -9.95
CA ALA A 143 -3.79 -4.19 -10.09
C ALA A 143 -3.33 -4.33 -11.55
N LEU A 144 -4.19 -4.84 -12.44
CA LEU A 144 -3.89 -4.89 -13.88
C LEU A 144 -4.89 -4.05 -14.70
N GLY A 145 -5.39 -2.97 -14.09
CA GLY A 145 -6.17 -1.95 -14.80
C GLY A 145 -5.34 -1.18 -15.84
N GLN A 146 -6.00 -0.27 -16.55
CA GLN A 146 -5.37 0.52 -17.61
C GLN A 146 -4.12 1.26 -17.10
N GLY A 147 -2.97 0.96 -17.71
CA GLY A 147 -1.69 1.58 -17.37
C GLY A 147 -0.98 1.03 -16.12
N MET A 148 -1.57 0.06 -15.41
CA MET A 148 -1.01 -0.51 -14.18
C MET A 148 -0.12 -1.72 -14.40
N GLY A 149 -0.29 -2.46 -15.51
CA GLY A 149 0.46 -3.69 -15.81
C GLY A 149 1.98 -3.60 -15.56
N PRO A 150 2.71 -2.64 -16.15
CA PRO A 150 4.15 -2.49 -15.92
C PRO A 150 4.52 -2.16 -14.48
N LEU A 151 3.68 -1.38 -13.77
CA LEU A 151 3.91 -1.02 -12.37
C LEU A 151 3.75 -2.26 -11.46
N THR A 152 2.67 -3.01 -11.66
CA THR A 152 2.37 -4.24 -10.93
C THR A 152 3.40 -5.33 -11.19
N ALA A 153 3.87 -5.47 -12.44
CA ALA A 153 4.95 -6.41 -12.76
C ALA A 153 6.25 -6.06 -12.01
N ARG A 154 6.63 -4.77 -11.97
CA ARG A 154 7.80 -4.31 -11.20
C ARG A 154 7.63 -4.54 -9.69
N ALA A 155 6.46 -4.23 -9.14
CA ALA A 155 6.15 -4.45 -7.74
C ALA A 155 6.21 -5.93 -7.35
N CYS A 156 5.61 -6.82 -8.15
CA CYS A 156 5.70 -8.27 -7.94
C CYS A 156 7.14 -8.79 -8.06
N HIS A 157 7.94 -8.23 -8.96
CA HIS A 157 9.37 -8.56 -9.07
C HIS A 157 10.15 -8.11 -7.82
N LEU A 158 9.86 -6.91 -7.32
CA LEU A 158 10.45 -6.36 -6.09
C LEU A 158 10.19 -7.27 -4.89
N VAL A 159 8.96 -7.78 -4.74
CA VAL A 159 8.62 -8.77 -3.68
C VAL A 159 9.57 -9.97 -3.75
N ARG A 160 9.83 -10.51 -4.94
CA ARG A 160 10.75 -11.66 -5.12
C ARG A 160 12.20 -11.32 -4.75
N LEU A 161 12.68 -10.14 -5.15
CA LEU A 161 14.06 -9.71 -4.88
C LEU A 161 14.32 -9.41 -3.39
N LEU A 162 13.27 -9.04 -2.66
CA LEU A 162 13.32 -8.71 -1.23
C LEU A 162 12.93 -9.86 -0.30
N ALA A 163 12.43 -10.98 -0.84
CA ALA A 163 11.86 -12.09 -0.05
C ALA A 163 12.82 -12.73 0.99
N GLY A 164 14.13 -12.57 0.84
CA GLY A 164 15.12 -13.05 1.82
C GLY A 164 15.15 -12.23 3.12
N ASP A 165 14.77 -10.95 3.05
CA ASP A 165 14.89 -9.99 4.16
C ASP A 165 13.52 -9.44 4.60
N PHE A 166 12.58 -9.35 3.66
CA PHE A 166 11.25 -8.76 3.87
C PHE A 166 10.13 -9.73 3.46
N HIS A 167 9.07 -9.74 4.27
CA HIS A 167 7.94 -10.66 4.11
C HIS A 167 6.68 -9.86 3.78
N LEU A 168 5.97 -10.31 2.74
CA LEU A 168 4.70 -9.71 2.31
C LEU A 168 3.70 -9.66 3.47
N ASN A 169 2.97 -8.56 3.61
CA ASN A 169 1.97 -8.28 4.65
C ASN A 169 2.53 -8.17 6.09
N ASP A 170 3.84 -8.31 6.29
CA ASP A 170 4.52 -8.14 7.59
C ASP A 170 5.51 -6.97 7.55
N SER A 171 6.68 -7.19 6.94
CA SER A 171 7.73 -6.17 6.79
C SER A 171 7.81 -5.55 5.40
N LEU A 172 7.08 -6.09 4.42
CA LEU A 172 6.85 -5.51 3.10
C LEU A 172 5.35 -5.40 2.87
N ILE A 173 4.83 -4.17 2.90
CA ILE A 173 3.40 -3.90 2.82
C ILE A 173 3.07 -3.02 1.61
N GLU A 174 1.92 -3.28 1.02
CA GLU A 174 1.31 -2.40 0.03
C GLU A 174 0.52 -1.32 0.76
N VAL A 175 0.66 -0.08 0.32
CA VAL A 175 -0.05 1.07 0.87
C VAL A 175 -0.62 1.90 -0.26
N PHE A 176 -1.55 2.80 0.06
CA PHE A 176 -2.11 3.73 -0.92
C PHE A 176 -2.13 5.15 -0.34
N PRO A 177 -1.11 5.99 -0.62
CA PRO A 177 -0.95 7.32 -0.01
C PRO A 177 -2.19 8.19 -0.05
N ARG A 178 -2.90 8.18 -1.18
CA ARG A 178 -4.15 8.92 -1.34
C ARG A 178 -5.20 8.45 -0.33
N ALA A 179 -5.37 7.14 -0.15
CA ALA A 179 -6.34 6.60 0.80
C ALA A 179 -5.95 6.97 2.24
N THR A 180 -4.66 6.87 2.60
CA THR A 180 -4.17 7.31 3.91
C THR A 180 -4.54 8.76 4.16
N LEU A 181 -4.26 9.66 3.22
CA LEU A 181 -4.56 11.08 3.36
C LEU A 181 -6.07 11.35 3.45
N GLU A 182 -6.88 10.72 2.60
CA GLU A 182 -8.33 10.89 2.60
C GLU A 182 -8.95 10.47 3.95
N LEU A 183 -8.47 9.36 4.51
CA LEU A 183 -8.91 8.84 5.81
C LEU A 183 -8.41 9.67 7.00
N LEU A 184 -7.29 10.37 6.85
CA LEU A 184 -6.83 11.39 7.80
C LEU A 184 -7.53 12.75 7.62
N GLY A 185 -8.51 12.83 6.72
CA GLY A 185 -9.33 14.02 6.49
C GLY A 185 -8.79 14.99 5.42
N PHE A 186 -7.72 14.63 4.71
CA PHE A 186 -7.16 15.42 3.61
C PHE A 186 -7.77 14.98 2.27
N ARG A 187 -8.98 15.47 1.98
CA ARG A 187 -9.76 15.06 0.79
C ARG A 187 -9.45 15.86 -0.47
N ASP A 188 -8.82 17.03 -0.33
CA ASP A 188 -8.44 17.87 -1.45
C ASP A 188 -7.35 17.21 -2.31
N PRO A 189 -7.42 17.30 -3.65
CA PRO A 189 -6.33 16.87 -4.52
C PRO A 189 -5.01 17.60 -4.20
N TYR A 190 -3.95 16.83 -3.90
CA TYR A 190 -2.62 17.38 -3.56
C TYR A 190 -1.56 17.17 -4.67
N LYS A 191 -1.81 16.27 -5.63
CA LYS A 191 -0.86 16.03 -6.74
C LYS A 191 -0.72 17.31 -7.58
N LYS A 192 0.51 17.64 -7.96
CA LYS A 192 0.87 18.89 -8.66
C LYS A 192 0.52 20.19 -7.90
N ARG A 193 0.20 20.10 -6.60
CA ARG A 193 -0.17 21.22 -5.75
C ARG A 193 0.76 21.33 -4.54
N VAL A 194 1.79 22.15 -4.70
CA VAL A 194 2.80 22.40 -3.66
C VAL A 194 2.17 23.00 -2.40
N ASP A 195 1.21 23.92 -2.56
CA ASP A 195 0.46 24.55 -1.48
C ASP A 195 -0.26 23.53 -0.58
N LYS A 196 -0.93 22.53 -1.20
CA LYS A 196 -1.63 21.49 -0.45
C LYS A 196 -0.68 20.54 0.27
N ARG A 197 0.46 20.20 -0.34
CA ARG A 197 1.49 19.39 0.35
C ARG A 197 2.09 20.12 1.54
N ILE A 198 2.28 21.44 1.47
CA ILE A 198 2.69 22.26 2.62
C ILE A 198 1.66 22.16 3.75
N GLU A 199 0.39 22.37 3.42
CA GLU A 199 -0.73 22.31 4.38
C GLU A 199 -0.79 20.95 5.07
N ILE A 200 -0.73 19.86 4.29
CA ILE A 200 -0.75 18.49 4.82
C ILE A 200 0.43 18.27 5.77
N LEU A 201 1.66 18.54 5.34
CA LEU A 201 2.85 18.38 6.18
C LEU A 201 2.81 19.24 7.44
N ALA A 202 2.13 20.40 7.42
CA ALA A 202 1.99 21.24 8.60
C ALA A 202 0.98 20.69 9.61
N ARG A 203 -0.01 19.93 9.12
CA ARG A 203 -1.07 19.31 9.94
C ARG A 203 -0.67 17.94 10.49
N LEU A 204 0.28 17.24 9.87
CA LEU A 204 0.89 16.00 10.36
C LEU A 204 1.95 16.31 11.45
N ARG A 205 1.50 16.55 12.68
CA ARG A 205 2.33 17.06 13.79
C ARG A 205 3.40 16.10 14.31
N ASP A 206 3.25 14.82 14.04
CA ASP A 206 4.15 13.75 14.43
C ASP A 206 5.19 13.41 13.34
N ILE A 207 5.29 14.22 12.28
CA ILE A 207 6.37 14.15 11.30
C ILE A 207 7.32 15.33 11.48
N SER A 208 8.61 15.04 11.63
CA SER A 208 9.70 16.03 11.59
C SER A 208 10.71 15.69 10.50
N PHE A 209 11.66 16.59 10.23
CA PHE A 209 12.73 16.39 9.24
C PHE A 209 14.08 16.52 9.93
N ALA A 210 15.00 15.59 9.68
CA ALA A 210 16.33 15.62 10.25
C ALA A 210 17.17 16.79 9.70
N PRO A 211 18.21 17.24 10.43
CA PRO A 211 19.17 18.21 9.89
C PRO A 211 19.73 17.74 8.53
N GLY A 212 19.74 18.65 7.55
CA GLY A 212 20.18 18.35 6.18
C GLY A 212 19.12 17.70 5.28
N VAL A 213 17.95 17.31 5.82
CA VAL A 213 16.81 16.84 5.02
C VAL A 213 15.84 18.00 4.81
N TRP A 214 15.79 18.49 3.59
CA TRP A 214 15.03 19.68 3.26
C TRP A 214 13.57 19.32 3.02
N ARG A 215 12.67 19.85 3.86
CA ARG A 215 11.21 19.76 3.66
C ARG A 215 10.78 20.27 2.28
N GLU A 216 11.59 21.15 1.67
CA GLU A 216 11.43 21.65 0.32
C GLU A 216 11.33 20.54 -0.73
N GLU A 217 12.26 19.59 -0.70
CA GLU A 217 12.32 18.48 -1.67
C GLU A 217 11.05 17.64 -1.62
N CYS A 218 10.55 17.39 -0.41
CA CYS A 218 9.30 16.68 -0.19
C CYS A 218 8.09 17.45 -0.75
N ARG A 219 7.98 18.77 -0.54
CA ARG A 219 6.83 19.53 -1.06
C ARG A 219 6.91 19.82 -2.56
N GLN A 220 8.09 19.80 -3.17
CA GLN A 220 8.23 20.09 -4.61
C GLN A 220 7.92 18.88 -5.50
N SER A 221 8.18 17.66 -5.02
CA SER A 221 7.98 16.42 -5.80
C SER A 221 6.76 15.62 -5.32
N ASP A 222 5.80 15.36 -6.23
CA ASP A 222 4.68 14.46 -5.96
C ASP A 222 5.16 13.08 -5.48
N HIS A 223 6.25 12.58 -6.09
CA HIS A 223 6.76 11.23 -5.84
C HIS A 223 7.45 11.11 -4.49
N ILE A 224 8.26 12.11 -4.12
CA ILE A 224 8.92 12.14 -2.81
C ILE A 224 7.88 12.32 -1.71
N PHE A 225 6.88 13.17 -1.93
CA PHE A 225 5.76 13.32 -0.99
C PHE A 225 5.02 12.00 -0.78
N ASP A 226 4.63 11.31 -1.86
CA ASP A 226 3.95 10.02 -1.77
C ASP A 226 4.81 8.96 -1.08
N ALA A 227 6.13 8.95 -1.32
CA ALA A 227 7.06 8.07 -0.60
C ALA A 227 7.08 8.39 0.90
N VAL A 228 7.06 9.66 1.32
CA VAL A 228 6.95 10.03 2.74
C VAL A 228 5.63 9.54 3.34
N ILE A 229 4.52 9.71 2.63
CA ILE A 229 3.21 9.23 3.10
C ILE A 229 3.15 7.69 3.15
N CYS A 230 3.82 6.98 2.24
CA CYS A 230 3.96 5.53 2.30
C CYS A 230 4.63 5.10 3.60
N ALA A 231 5.81 5.66 3.91
CA ALA A 231 6.55 5.36 5.13
C ALA A 231 5.72 5.70 6.38
N TYR A 232 5.06 6.85 6.36
CA TYR A 232 4.21 7.31 7.44
C TYR A 232 3.00 6.37 7.66
N THR A 233 2.42 5.81 6.59
CA THR A 233 1.35 4.80 6.69
C THR A 233 1.83 3.56 7.45
N GLY A 234 3.04 3.07 7.17
CA GLY A 234 3.65 1.97 7.93
C GLY A 234 3.88 2.30 9.40
N TYR A 235 4.31 3.54 9.68
CA TYR A 235 4.43 4.03 11.06
C TYR A 235 3.09 4.02 11.80
N LEU A 236 2.03 4.56 11.20
CA LEU A 236 0.71 4.57 11.80
C LEU A 236 0.21 3.15 12.07
N ARG A 237 0.40 2.23 11.12
CA ARG A 237 0.05 0.81 11.29
C ARG A 237 0.70 0.20 12.53
N ILE A 238 1.99 0.45 12.74
CA ILE A 238 2.74 -0.08 13.89
C ILE A 238 2.40 0.65 15.19
N ARG A 239 2.19 1.96 15.14
CA ARG A 239 1.82 2.78 16.30
C ARG A 239 0.45 2.38 16.84
N ASP A 240 -0.51 2.17 15.96
CA ASP A 240 -1.92 1.98 16.29
C ASP A 240 -2.35 0.51 16.23
N GLY A 241 -1.47 -0.41 15.82
CA GLY A 241 -1.73 -1.85 15.82
C GLY A 241 -2.86 -2.28 14.88
N TRP A 242 -2.87 -1.78 13.64
CA TRP A 242 -4.01 -2.01 12.74
C TRP A 242 -4.25 -3.51 12.48
N PRO A 243 -5.48 -4.01 12.67
CA PRO A 243 -5.83 -5.38 12.36
C PRO A 243 -5.93 -5.59 10.85
N ILE A 244 -5.81 -6.85 10.41
CA ILE A 244 -6.40 -7.25 9.14
C ILE A 244 -7.90 -7.40 9.39
N TRP A 245 -8.74 -6.84 8.52
CA TRP A 245 -10.19 -6.94 8.65
C TRP A 245 -10.63 -8.41 8.67
N SER A 246 -11.54 -8.77 9.59
CA SER A 246 -11.88 -10.17 9.91
C SER A 246 -12.46 -10.95 8.74
N GLU A 247 -13.31 -10.34 7.91
CA GLU A 247 -13.82 -10.94 6.67
C GLU A 247 -12.71 -11.18 5.63
N CYS A 248 -11.59 -10.45 5.72
CA CYS A 248 -10.39 -10.68 4.91
C CYS A 248 -9.38 -11.64 5.56
N ALA A 249 -9.61 -12.11 6.78
CA ALA A 249 -8.75 -13.11 7.42
C ALA A 249 -8.77 -14.46 6.69
N VAL A 250 -9.80 -14.72 5.88
CA VAL A 250 -9.90 -15.89 5.00
C VAL A 250 -8.96 -15.82 3.78
N LEU A 251 -8.37 -14.65 3.51
CA LEU A 251 -7.47 -14.49 2.39
C LEU A 251 -6.17 -15.28 2.63
N PRO A 252 -5.67 -16.00 1.62
CA PRO A 252 -4.41 -16.70 1.75
C PRO A 252 -3.28 -15.69 1.99
N SER A 253 -2.22 -16.07 2.70
CA SER A 253 -1.08 -15.18 3.00
C SER A 253 -0.38 -14.62 1.76
N VAL A 254 -0.59 -15.27 0.60
CA VAL A 254 -0.10 -14.85 -0.72
C VAL A 254 -0.98 -13.79 -1.41
N ALA A 255 -2.17 -13.50 -0.88
CA ALA A 255 -2.97 -12.37 -1.32
C ALA A 255 -2.40 -11.09 -0.71
N GLY A 256 -2.26 -10.04 -1.52
CA GLY A 256 -1.79 -8.75 -1.03
C GLY A 256 -2.93 -7.96 -0.42
N TRP A 257 -2.59 -7.11 0.55
CA TRP A 257 -3.53 -6.21 1.19
C TRP A 257 -3.04 -4.77 1.09
N ILE A 258 -3.92 -3.85 0.69
CA ILE A 258 -3.64 -2.41 0.72
C ILE A 258 -3.88 -1.91 2.14
N TRP A 259 -2.80 -1.61 2.86
CA TRP A 259 -2.86 -1.10 4.23
C TRP A 259 -3.19 0.39 4.23
N VAL A 260 -4.28 0.74 4.92
CA VAL A 260 -4.79 2.10 5.10
C VAL A 260 -5.34 2.25 6.53
N PRO A 261 -5.50 3.48 7.05
CA PRO A 261 -6.08 3.68 8.37
C PRO A 261 -7.43 2.97 8.54
N PRO A 262 -7.66 2.25 9.66
CA PRO A 262 -8.93 1.55 9.90
C PRO A 262 -10.07 2.55 10.04
N ALA A 263 -11.30 2.09 9.79
CA ALA A 263 -12.48 2.88 10.13
C ALA A 263 -12.67 2.89 11.65
N GLU A 264 -13.33 3.90 12.21
CA GLU A 264 -13.62 3.96 13.65
C GLU A 264 -14.31 2.67 14.13
N ASP A 265 -15.28 2.15 13.35
CA ASP A 265 -16.02 0.93 13.67
C ASP A 265 -15.17 -0.37 13.61
N GLU A 266 -14.13 -0.42 12.78
CA GLU A 266 -13.25 -1.60 12.64
C GLU A 266 -12.28 -1.76 13.82
N THR A 267 -11.98 -0.67 14.51
CA THR A 267 -11.14 -0.70 15.72
C THR A 267 -11.89 -1.29 16.93
N ALA A 268 -13.23 -1.25 16.94
CA ALA A 268 -14.06 -1.82 18.00
C ALA A 268 -14.21 -3.35 17.87
N ASP A 269 -14.37 -3.87 16.65
CA ASP A 269 -14.57 -5.31 16.40
C ASP A 269 -13.29 -6.15 16.64
N SER A 270 -12.11 -5.56 16.49
CA SER A 270 -10.82 -6.25 16.67
C SER A 270 -10.43 -6.46 18.14
N ALA A 271 -11.04 -5.74 19.08
CA ALA A 271 -10.86 -5.97 20.51
C ALA A 271 -11.50 -7.29 21.00
N GLY A 272 -12.34 -7.94 20.18
CA GLY A 272 -13.04 -9.18 20.50
C GLY A 272 -12.46 -10.46 19.91
N VAL A 273 -11.49 -10.38 18.98
CA VAL A 273 -10.96 -11.56 18.27
C VAL A 273 -9.47 -11.73 18.58
N ALA A 274 -9.18 -12.29 19.75
CA ALA A 274 -7.88 -12.91 20.01
C ALA A 274 -7.77 -14.16 19.13
N MET A 275 -6.97 -14.10 18.07
CA MET A 275 -6.62 -15.26 17.26
C MET A 275 -5.79 -16.25 18.11
N PRO A 276 -6.11 -17.56 18.12
CA PRO A 276 -5.37 -18.59 18.85
C PRO A 276 -3.94 -18.83 18.33
#